data_AF-A0A2G9QEP0-F1
#
_entry.id   AF-A0A2G9QEP0-F1
#
_cell.length_a   1.000
_cell.length_b   1.000
_cell.length_c   1.000
_cell.angle_alpha   90.00
_cell.angle_beta   90.00
_cell.angle_gamma   90.00
#
_symmetry.space_group_name_H-M   'P 1'
#
loop_
_entity.id
_entity.type
_entity.pdbx_description
1 polymer ?
#
loop_
_entity_poly.entity_id
_entity_poly.type
_entity_poly.pdbx_seq_one_letter_code
_entity_poly.pdbx_strand_id
1 'polypeptide(L)' 'MCWRGHPVYDCQTDFRFYWLDSKLQEQEGLGEISKRNPFKFIGLQNFPCSLDSIQNVLMQTFPYQVWCVLYCSLS' A
#
# COMPACT_ATOMS: atom_id res chain seq x y z
N MET A 1 -7.45 -5.91 6.46
CA MET A 1 -8.85 -5.45 6.65
C MET A 1 -9.26 -5.26 8.11
N CYS A 2 -8.34 -5.40 9.07
CA CYS A 2 -8.57 -5.07 10.48
C CYS A 2 -7.24 -4.56 11.07
N TRP A 3 -7.29 -3.58 11.95
CA TRP A 3 -6.10 -3.05 12.64
C TRP A 3 -6.39 -2.89 14.13
N ARG A 4 -5.61 -3.57 14.98
CA ARG A 4 -5.79 -3.56 16.45
C ARG A 4 -7.25 -3.80 16.91
N GLY A 5 -7.96 -4.69 16.22
CA GLY A 5 -9.35 -5.03 16.53
C GLY A 5 -10.41 -4.16 15.84
N HIS A 6 -10.01 -3.12 15.09
CA HIS A 6 -10.94 -2.29 14.33
C HIS A 6 -11.05 -2.77 12.86
N PRO A 7 -12.19 -3.37 12.46
CA PRO A 7 -12.41 -3.74 11.06
C PRO A 7 -12.58 -2.50 10.17
N VAL A 8 -12.14 -2.60 8.91
CA VAL A 8 -12.28 -1.54 7.88
C VAL A 8 -12.96 -2.05 6.61
N TYR A 9 -13.75 -3.13 6.71
CA TYR A 9 -14.44 -3.74 5.57
C TYR A 9 -15.44 -2.77 4.92
N ASP A 10 -16.16 -2.02 5.75
CA ASP A 10 -17.20 -1.08 5.31
C ASP A 10 -16.64 0.28 4.86
N CYS A 11 -15.32 0.46 4.90
CA CYS A 11 -14.68 1.68 4.43
C CYS A 11 -14.42 1.62 2.91
N GLN A 12 -14.49 2.78 2.26
CA GLN A 12 -14.10 2.93 0.86
C GLN A 12 -12.60 2.62 0.64
N THR A 13 -12.25 2.23 -0.58
CA THR A 13 -10.90 1.76 -0.89
C THR A 13 -9.83 2.85 -0.73
N ASP A 14 -10.14 4.08 -1.14
CA ASP A 14 -9.26 5.24 -0.97
C ASP A 14 -8.96 5.51 0.51
N PHE A 15 -9.98 5.47 1.37
CA PHE A 15 -9.78 5.60 2.81
C PHE A 15 -8.90 4.48 3.34
N ARG A 16 -9.13 3.22 2.92
CA ARG A 16 -8.30 2.08 3.34
C ARG A 16 -6.84 2.26 2.93
N PHE A 17 -6.57 2.78 1.73
CA PHE A 17 -5.21 3.04 1.26
C PHE A 17 -4.53 4.13 2.09
N TYR A 18 -5.19 5.28 2.26
CA TYR A 18 -4.68 6.38 3.08
C TYR A 18 -4.41 5.93 4.53
N TRP A 19 -5.39 5.25 5.14
CA TRP A 19 -5.29 4.79 6.52
C TRP A 19 -4.17 3.78 6.71
N LEU A 20 -4.04 2.81 5.80
CA LEU A 20 -2.98 1.81 5.87
C LEU A 20 -1.59 2.44 5.81
N ASP A 21 -1.37 3.37 4.88
CA ASP A 21 -0.08 4.05 4.73
C ASP A 21 0.29 4.81 6.02
N SER A 22 -0.66 5.59 6.55
CA SER A 22 -0.50 6.29 7.83
C SER A 22 -0.15 5.33 8.99
N LYS A 23 -0.81 4.17 9.09
CA LYS A 23 -0.53 3.20 10.18
C LYS A 23 0.77 2.45 10.05
N LEU A 24 1.25 2.20 8.84
CA LEU A 24 2.55 1.61 8.62
C LEU A 24 3.67 2.60 8.99
N GLN A 25 3.50 3.88 8.70
CA GLN A 25 4.47 4.92 9.07
C GLN A 25 4.54 5.17 10.59
N GLU A 26 3.42 5.05 11.30
CA GLU A 26 3.36 5.18 12.77
C GLU A 26 4.04 4.03 13.54
N GLN A 27 4.39 2.91 12.88
CA GLN A 27 4.96 1.74 13.54
C GLN A 27 6.44 1.56 13.20
N GLU A 28 7.28 1.90 14.17
CA GLU A 28 8.73 1.73 14.08
C GLU A 28 9.13 0.26 13.86
N GLY A 29 10.12 0.06 12.99
CA GLY A 29 10.73 -1.25 12.75
C GLY A 29 9.94 -2.20 11.83
N LEU A 30 8.74 -1.83 11.36
CA LEU A 30 7.99 -2.67 10.40
C LEU A 30 8.70 -2.80 9.04
N GLY A 31 9.34 -1.73 8.58
CA GLY A 31 10.13 -1.72 7.34
C GLY A 31 11.51 -2.38 7.46
N GLU A 32 11.88 -2.86 8.64
CA GLU A 32 13.22 -3.36 8.95
C GLU A 32 13.19 -4.82 9.43
N ILE A 33 14.26 -5.56 9.13
CA ILE A 33 14.42 -6.93 9.63
C ILE A 33 15.08 -6.84 11.00
N SER A 34 14.44 -7.45 12.00
CA SER A 34 14.94 -7.56 13.37
C SER A 34 14.63 -8.93 13.98
N LYS A 35 15.14 -9.20 15.19
CA LYS A 35 14.84 -10.45 15.91
C LYS A 35 13.34 -10.66 16.17
N ARG A 36 12.59 -9.55 16.37
CA ARG A 36 11.13 -9.59 16.62
C ARG A 36 10.33 -9.50 15.32
N ASN A 37 10.90 -8.89 14.29
CA ASN A 37 10.27 -8.73 12.98
C ASN A 37 11.18 -9.31 11.88
N PRO A 38 11.12 -10.63 11.60
CA PRO A 38 11.98 -11.24 10.60
C PRO A 38 11.59 -10.87 9.15
N PHE A 39 10.42 -10.26 8.94
CA PHE A 39 9.89 -9.92 7.61
C PHE A 39 9.52 -8.44 7.53
N LYS A 40 9.90 -7.78 6.43
CA LYS A 40 9.54 -6.37 6.22
C LYS A 40 8.08 -6.26 5.81
N PHE A 41 7.37 -5.34 6.44
CA PHE A 41 6.05 -4.88 6.03
C PHE A 41 6.21 -3.55 5.32
N ILE A 42 6.04 -3.55 4.00
CA ILE A 42 6.19 -2.36 3.15
C ILE A 42 4.85 -2.12 2.46
N GLY A 43 4.31 -0.91 2.61
CA GLY A 43 3.10 -0.49 1.91
C GLY A 43 3.36 -0.36 0.40
N LEU A 44 2.47 -0.88 -0.41
CA LEU A 44 2.51 -0.65 -1.86
C LEU A 44 1.94 0.73 -2.19
N GLN A 45 2.57 1.40 -3.15
CA GLN A 45 2.10 2.68 -3.66
C GLN A 45 0.84 2.48 -4.51
N ASN A 46 -0.09 3.42 -4.42
CA ASN A 46 -1.25 3.51 -5.30
C ASN A 46 -1.13 4.79 -6.14
N PHE A 47 -1.69 4.76 -7.34
CA PHE A 47 -1.59 5.85 -8.31
C PHE A 47 -2.96 6.11 -8.94
N PRO A 48 -3.28 7.37 -9.31
CA PRO A 48 -4.52 7.68 -10.00
C PRO A 48 -4.55 7.00 -11.38
N CYS A 49 -5.75 6.67 -11.86
CA CYS A 49 -5.96 6.02 -13.16
C CYS A 49 -6.09 7.03 -14.33
N SER A 50 -5.44 8.19 -14.25
CA SER A 50 -5.33 9.11 -15.38
C SER A 50 -4.33 8.60 -16.40
N LEU A 51 -4.47 9.02 -17.67
CA LEU A 51 -3.57 8.60 -18.75
C LEU A 51 -2.11 8.90 -18.41
N ASP A 52 -1.81 10.13 -17.98
CA ASP A 52 -0.46 10.57 -17.63
C ASP A 52 0.12 9.75 -16.47
N SER A 53 -0.70 9.45 -15.45
CA SER A 53 -0.27 8.66 -14.29
C SER A 53 0.06 7.22 -14.69
N ILE A 54 -0.78 6.60 -15.52
CA ILE A 54 -0.53 5.25 -16.01
C ILE A 54 0.77 5.21 -16.84
N GLN A 55 0.97 6.19 -17.74
CA GLN A 55 2.20 6.28 -18.53
C GLN A 55 3.44 6.41 -17.62
N ASN A 56 3.38 7.29 -16.62
CA ASN A 56 4.46 7.48 -15.66
C ASN A 56 4.78 6.19 -14.89
N VAL A 57 3.77 5.49 -14.37
CA VAL A 57 3.94 4.23 -13.61
C VAL A 57 4.56 3.14 -14.48
N LEU A 58 4.16 3.03 -15.75
CA LEU A 58 4.72 2.03 -16.67
C LEU A 58 6.19 2.30 -17.02
N MET A 59 6.64 3.56 -16.94
CA MET A 59 8.03 3.95 -17.17
C MET A 59 8.90 3.95 -15.90
N GLN A 60 8.27 3.87 -14.73
CA GLN A 60 8.95 3.91 -13.44
C GLN A 60 9.64 2.58 -13.12
N THR A 61 10.77 2.65 -12.42
CA THR A 61 11.43 1.47 -11.85
C THR A 61 10.95 1.22 -10.42
N PHE A 62 10.68 -0.05 -10.11
CA PHE A 62 10.27 -0.48 -8.78
C PHE A 62 11.38 -1.33 -8.13
N PRO A 63 11.52 -1.33 -6.79
CA PRO A 63 12.49 -2.15 -6.09
C PRO A 63 12.12 -3.65 -6.06
N TYR A 64 11.15 -4.06 -6.88
CA TYR A 64 10.62 -5.41 -7.01
C TYR A 64 10.21 -5.66 -8.46
N GLN A 65 10.16 -6.93 -8.85
CA GLN A 65 9.67 -7.33 -10.17
C GLN A 65 8.15 -7.12 -10.24
N VAL A 66 7.72 -6.26 -11.16
CA VAL A 66 6.29 -6.02 -11.42
C VAL A 66 5.72 -7.19 -12.21
N TRP A 67 4.64 -7.79 -11.70
CA TRP A 67 3.95 -8.89 -12.38
C TRP A 67 2.64 -8.44 -13.03
N CYS A 68 1.88 -7.60 -12.36
CA CYS A 68 0.61 -7.07 -12.84
C CYS A 68 0.29 -5.72 -12.20
N VAL A 69 -0.72 -5.04 -12.75
CA VAL A 69 -1.33 -3.83 -12.17
C VAL A 69 -2.75 -4.18 -11.74
N LEU A 70 -3.11 -3.82 -10.51
CA LEU A 70 -4.45 -4.02 -9.95
C LEU A 70 -5.23 -2.71 -10.00
N TYR A 71 -6.41 -2.73 -10.61
CA TYR A 71 -7.35 -1.61 -10.62
C TYR A 71 -8.41 -1.79 -9.54
N CYS A 72 -8.52 -0.81 -8.64
CA CYS A 72 -9.50 -0.83 -7.56
C CYS A 72 -10.51 0.30 -7.72
N SER A 73 -11.80 0.00 -7.52
CA SER A 73 -12.82 1.05 -7.43
C SER A 73 -12.70 1.81 -6.11
N LEU A 74 -12.87 3.13 -6.18
CA LEU A 74 -12.87 4.02 -5.00
C LEU A 74 -14.28 4.21 -4.43
N SER A 75 -15.33 3.87 -5.19
CA SER A 75 -16.74 4.00 -4.80
C SER A 75 -17.18 2.98 -3.77
#